data_AF-B7TYH9-F1
#
_entry.id   AF-B7TYH9-F1
#
_cell.length_a   1.000
_cell.length_b   1.000
_cell.length_c   1.000
_cell.angle_alpha   90.00
_cell.angle_beta   90.00
_cell.angle_gamma   90.00
#
_symmetry.space_group_name_H-M   'P 1'
#
loop_
_entity.id
_entity.type
_entity.pdbx_description
1 polymer ?
#
loop_
_entity_poly.entity_id
_entity_poly.type
_entity_poly.pdbx_seq_one_letter_code
_entity_poly.pdbx_strand_id
1 'polypeptide(L)'
;FAVNLGPRLQWYLKLKSWWATNYVSDWWEEYIYLRGRGPLMVNSNYFAMDLLYIIPTHIQAARAGNGIHAILLYRRKLDREEIKPILLLGSTIPLCSAQWERMFNTSRIPG
;
A
#
# COMPACT_ATOMS: atom_id res chain seq x y z
N PHE A 1 -32.79 10.89 -0.77
CA PHE A 1 -31.34 11.17 -0.72
C PHE A 1 -30.90 12.18 -1.78
N ALA A 2 -31.00 11.85 -3.08
CA ALA A 2 -30.45 12.67 -4.18
C ALA A 2 -31.01 14.09 -4.33
N VAL A 3 -32.24 14.36 -3.89
CA VAL A 3 -32.89 15.68 -4.07
C VAL A 3 -32.50 16.69 -2.98
N ASN A 4 -32.25 16.25 -1.75
CA ASN A 4 -32.07 17.14 -0.58
C ASN A 4 -30.72 16.94 0.12
N LEU A 5 -30.50 15.79 0.74
CA LEU A 5 -29.31 15.51 1.54
C LEU A 5 -28.06 15.33 0.68
N GLY A 6 -28.17 14.60 -0.43
CA GLY A 6 -27.06 14.30 -1.34
C GLY A 6 -26.31 15.55 -1.83
N PRO A 7 -27.01 16.57 -2.36
CA PRO A 7 -26.38 17.81 -2.81
C PRO A 7 -25.60 18.53 -1.69
N ARG A 8 -26.12 18.52 -0.45
CA ARG A 8 -25.42 19.10 0.71
C ARG A 8 -24.14 18.32 1.05
N LEU A 9 -24.22 16.98 1.10
CA LEU A 9 -23.04 16.15 1.35
C LEU A 9 -21.99 16.30 0.23
N GLN A 10 -22.42 16.36 -1.03
CA GLN A 10 -21.54 16.58 -2.16
C GLN A 10 -20.84 17.94 -2.10
N TRP A 11 -21.53 18.97 -1.60
CA TRP A 11 -20.93 20.28 -1.37
C TRP A 11 -19.80 20.20 -0.34
N TYR A 12 -20.00 19.51 0.78
CA TYR A 12 -18.92 19.28 1.76
C TYR A 12 -17.74 18.48 1.18
N LEU A 13 -18.00 17.46 0.34
CA LEU A 13 -16.94 16.70 -0.32
C LEU A 13 -16.11 17.57 -1.27
N LYS A 14 -16.76 18.47 -2.03
CA LYS A 14 -16.07 19.44 -2.87
C LYS A 14 -15.18 20.37 -2.04
N LEU A 15 -15.68 20.87 -0.91
CA LEU A 15 -14.86 21.67 -0.01
C LEU A 15 -13.64 20.88 0.49
N LYS A 16 -13.85 19.65 0.97
CA LYS A 16 -12.75 18.78 1.42
C LYS A 16 -11.67 18.58 0.36
N SER A 17 -12.08 18.46 -0.91
CA SER A 17 -11.15 18.30 -2.03
C SER A 17 -10.23 19.50 -2.27
N TRP A 18 -10.52 20.68 -1.73
CA TRP A 18 -9.70 21.87 -1.93
C TRP A 18 -8.46 21.93 -1.01
N TRP A 19 -8.49 21.26 0.13
CA TRP A 19 -7.37 21.25 1.08
C TRP A 19 -6.76 19.86 1.32
N ALA A 20 -7.47 18.78 0.98
CA ALA A 20 -6.93 17.43 1.08
C ALA A 20 -6.13 17.06 -0.18
N THR A 21 -4.93 16.49 0.00
CA THR A 21 -4.14 15.92 -1.10
C THR A 21 -4.88 14.78 -1.82
N ASN A 22 -5.69 14.03 -1.06
CA ASN A 22 -6.70 13.11 -1.58
C ASN A 22 -7.89 13.10 -0.60
N TYR A 23 -9.08 13.49 -1.07
CA TYR A 23 -10.24 13.72 -0.21
C TYR A 23 -10.88 12.45 0.38
N VAL A 24 -10.41 11.25 -0.01
CA VAL A 24 -10.96 9.96 0.44
C VAL A 24 -10.00 9.17 1.33
N SER A 25 -8.69 9.43 1.24
CA SER A 25 -7.66 8.52 1.77
C SER A 25 -7.75 8.32 3.29
N ASP A 26 -8.02 9.38 4.06
CA ASP A 26 -8.21 9.33 5.50
C ASP A 26 -9.36 8.39 5.91
N TRP A 27 -10.53 8.57 5.30
CA TRP A 27 -11.69 7.72 5.57
C TRP A 27 -11.45 6.30 5.08
N TRP A 28 -10.87 6.14 3.89
CA TRP A 28 -10.59 4.81 3.36
C TRP A 28 -9.68 4.01 4.31
N GLU A 29 -8.58 4.59 4.76
CA GLU A 29 -7.66 3.93 5.69
C GLU A 29 -8.33 3.62 7.03
N GLU A 30 -9.05 4.59 7.59
CA GLU A 30 -9.72 4.44 8.88
C GLU A 30 -10.79 3.35 8.85
N TYR A 31 -11.73 3.44 7.90
CA TYR A 31 -12.91 2.59 7.88
C TYR A 31 -12.63 1.18 7.34
N ILE A 32 -11.73 1.04 6.36
CA ILE A 32 -11.45 -0.28 5.76
C ILE A 32 -10.48 -1.08 6.62
N TYR A 33 -9.46 -0.43 7.17
CA TYR A 33 -8.39 -1.15 7.86
C TYR A 33 -8.43 -0.92 9.37
N LEU A 34 -8.44 0.34 9.83
CA LEU A 34 -8.16 0.65 11.23
C LEU A 34 -9.33 0.36 12.19
N ARG A 35 -10.57 0.55 11.75
CA ARG A 35 -11.78 0.26 12.56
C ARG A 35 -12.15 -1.21 12.63
N GLY A 36 -11.59 -2.06 11.76
CA GLY A 36 -11.80 -3.50 11.81
C GLY A 36 -11.34 -4.10 13.14
N ARG A 37 -12.24 -4.80 13.84
CA ARG A 37 -11.97 -5.46 15.13
C ARG A 37 -11.65 -6.95 15.01
N GLY A 38 -11.82 -7.54 13.83
CA GLY A 38 -11.47 -8.93 13.56
C GLY A 38 -9.95 -9.15 13.59
N PRO A 39 -9.49 -10.40 13.81
CA PRO A 39 -8.06 -10.71 13.77
C PRO A 39 -7.51 -10.45 12.37
N LEU A 40 -6.30 -9.89 12.28
CA LEU A 40 -5.70 -9.46 11.01
C LEU A 40 -5.23 -10.64 10.14
N MET A 41 -4.68 -11.66 10.81
CA MET A 41 -4.25 -12.89 10.14
C MET A 41 -5.47 -13.53 9.45
N VAL A 42 -5.30 -13.89 8.18
CA VAL A 42 -6.34 -14.43 7.29
C VAL A 42 -7.42 -13.42 6.84
N ASN A 43 -7.94 -12.56 7.72
CA ASN A 43 -9.08 -11.70 7.34
C ASN A 43 -8.69 -10.38 6.67
N SER A 44 -7.47 -9.88 6.91
CA SER A 44 -7.05 -8.57 6.41
C SER A 44 -5.66 -8.59 5.77
N ASN A 45 -4.73 -9.39 6.29
CA ASN A 45 -3.40 -9.50 5.70
C ASN A 45 -3.46 -10.28 4.38
N TYR A 46 -2.81 -9.76 3.34
CA TYR A 46 -2.57 -10.50 2.11
C TYR A 46 -1.24 -11.25 2.21
N PHE A 47 -1.16 -12.43 1.60
CA PHE A 47 0.04 -13.26 1.60
C PHE A 47 0.46 -13.53 0.16
N ALA A 48 1.76 -13.36 -0.10
CA ALA A 48 2.40 -13.76 -1.33
C ALA A 48 3.39 -14.89 -1.00
N MET A 49 3.43 -15.92 -1.84
CA MET A 49 4.38 -17.02 -1.73
C MET A 49 5.31 -17.00 -2.94
N ASP A 50 6.61 -16.90 -2.67
CA ASP A 50 7.65 -17.05 -3.68
C ASP A 50 8.10 -18.52 -3.77
N LEU A 51 8.58 -18.93 -4.94
CA LEU A 51 9.24 -20.22 -5.17
C LEU A 51 8.42 -21.48 -4.76
N LEU A 52 7.09 -21.45 -4.92
CA LEU A 52 6.20 -22.56 -4.53
C LEU A 52 6.60 -23.94 -5.06
N TYR A 53 7.20 -23.99 -6.25
CA TYR A 53 7.54 -25.24 -6.94
C TYR A 53 9.05 -25.45 -7.12
N ILE A 54 9.89 -24.54 -6.62
CA ILE A 54 11.33 -24.55 -6.87
C ILE A 54 12.07 -24.36 -5.55
N ILE A 55 13.00 -25.25 -5.24
CA ILE A 55 13.88 -25.11 -4.07
C ILE A 55 15.31 -24.94 -4.59
N PRO A 56 15.82 -23.69 -4.74
CA PRO A 56 17.12 -23.44 -5.39
C PRO A 56 18.31 -24.08 -4.66
N THR A 57 18.18 -24.25 -3.35
CA THR A 57 19.14 -24.93 -2.47
C THR A 57 18.40 -25.41 -1.24
N HIS A 58 18.86 -26.50 -0.61
CA HIS A 58 18.31 -26.99 0.66
C HIS A 58 18.74 -26.14 1.87
N ILE A 59 19.76 -25.28 1.73
CA ILE A 59 20.27 -24.43 2.81
C ILE A 59 19.33 -23.24 3.05
N GLN A 60 18.52 -23.30 4.11
CA GLN A 60 17.54 -22.25 4.44
C GLN A 60 18.19 -20.87 4.64
N ALA A 61 19.33 -20.83 5.34
CA ALA A 61 20.07 -19.59 5.58
C ALA A 61 20.54 -18.91 4.28
N ALA A 62 20.95 -19.70 3.28
CA ALA A 62 21.35 -19.17 1.97
C ALA A 62 20.17 -18.56 1.21
N ARG A 63 18.97 -19.17 1.29
CA ARG A 63 17.75 -18.61 0.70
C ARG A 63 17.33 -17.31 1.40
N ALA A 64 17.31 -17.32 2.73
CA ALA A 64 16.98 -16.13 3.52
C ALA A 64 17.97 -14.99 3.27
N GLY A 65 19.27 -15.29 3.24
CA GLY A 65 20.32 -14.29 2.97
C GLY A 65 20.16 -13.59 1.62
N ASN A 66 19.86 -14.34 0.55
CA ASN A 66 19.57 -13.76 -0.76
C ASN A 66 18.29 -12.89 -0.75
N GLY A 67 17.23 -13.37 -0.10
CA GLY A 67 15.99 -12.60 0.05
C GLY A 67 16.21 -11.26 0.76
N ILE A 68 16.90 -11.28 1.89
CA ILE A 68 17.26 -10.07 2.65
C ILE A 68 18.13 -9.13 1.80
N HIS A 69 19.13 -9.66 1.10
CA HIS A 69 20.01 -8.86 0.24
C HIS A 69 19.21 -8.14 -0.86
N ALA A 70 18.32 -8.83 -1.56
CA ALA A 70 17.46 -8.26 -2.58
C ALA A 70 16.51 -7.17 -2.01
N ILE A 71 15.89 -7.43 -0.86
CA ILE A 71 15.01 -6.47 -0.16
C ILE A 71 15.79 -5.20 0.21
N LEU A 72 17.01 -5.32 0.72
CA LEU A 72 17.84 -4.17 1.09
C LEU A 72 18.32 -3.37 -0.13
N LEU A 73 18.62 -4.03 -1.25
CA LEU A 73 18.92 -3.34 -2.51
C LEU A 73 17.70 -2.58 -3.03
N TYR A 74 16.49 -3.16 -2.94
CA TYR A 74 15.26 -2.46 -3.28
C TYR A 74 15.08 -1.23 -2.38
N ARG A 75 15.20 -1.39 -1.06
CA ARG A 75 15.07 -0.28 -0.10
C ARG A 75 16.01 0.86 -0.43
N ARG A 76 17.28 0.57 -0.72
CA ARG A 76 18.27 1.58 -1.12
C ARG A 76 17.84 2.36 -2.36
N LYS A 77 17.29 1.69 -3.38
CA LYS A 77 16.79 2.36 -4.59
C LYS A 77 15.56 3.22 -4.30
N LEU A 78 14.68 2.75 -3.42
CA LEU A 78 13.50 3.51 -2.99
C LEU A 78 13.93 4.80 -2.26
N ASP A 79 14.81 4.68 -1.26
CA ASP A 79 15.31 5.81 -0.45
C ASP A 79 16.09 6.84 -1.29
N ARG A 80 16.65 6.42 -2.43
CA ARG A 80 17.36 7.28 -3.39
C ARG A 80 16.50 7.76 -4.56
N GLU A 81 15.21 7.43 -4.57
CA GLU A 81 14.28 7.76 -5.66
C GLU A 81 14.73 7.22 -7.03
N GLU A 82 15.47 6.12 -7.06
CA GLU A 82 16.00 5.49 -8.28
C GLU A 82 15.00 4.51 -8.93
N ILE A 83 13.84 4.27 -8.29
CA ILE A 83 12.80 3.38 -8.82
C ILE A 83 11.94 4.15 -9.82
N LYS A 84 11.93 3.67 -11.08
CA LYS A 84 11.11 4.27 -12.13
C LYS A 84 9.62 4.15 -11.79
N PRO A 85 8.81 5.19 -12.04
CA PRO A 85 7.37 5.14 -11.79
C PRO A 85 6.71 4.05 -12.63
N ILE A 86 5.68 3.42 -12.06
CA ILE A 86 4.83 2.51 -12.83
C ILE A 86 3.97 3.34 -13.77
N LEU A 87 3.90 2.93 -15.03
CA LEU A 87 3.05 3.55 -16.03
C LEU A 87 1.80 2.72 -16.25
N LEU A 88 0.64 3.37 -16.36
CA LEU A 88 -0.64 2.70 -16.52
C LEU A 88 -0.67 1.90 -17.83
N LEU A 89 -0.76 0.56 -17.75
CA LEU A 89 -0.90 -0.34 -18.90
C LEU A 89 0.15 -0.10 -20.02
N GLY A 90 1.37 0.30 -19.67
CA GLY A 90 2.42 0.60 -20.65
C GLY A 90 2.23 1.90 -21.42
N SER A 91 1.32 2.78 -20.97
CA SER A 91 1.16 4.14 -21.49
C SER A 91 2.26 5.09 -21.00
N THR A 92 2.11 6.38 -21.24
CA THR A 92 2.97 7.46 -20.70
C THR A 92 2.43 8.07 -19.39
N ILE A 93 1.30 7.57 -18.88
CA ILE A 93 0.63 8.13 -17.70
C ILE A 93 1.23 7.49 -16.43
N PRO A 94 1.89 8.27 -15.55
CA PRO A 94 2.45 7.74 -14.32
C PRO A 94 1.37 7.45 -13.28
N LEU A 95 1.60 6.41 -12.49
CA LEU A 95 0.84 6.10 -11.28
C LEU A 95 1.56 6.64 -10.04
N CYS A 96 0.79 6.93 -8.99
CA CYS A 96 1.32 7.40 -7.71
C CYS A 96 2.16 6.30 -7.02
N SER A 97 3.36 6.66 -6.55
CA SER A 97 4.28 5.75 -5.86
C SER A 97 4.22 5.81 -4.33
N ALA A 98 3.31 6.59 -3.75
CA ALA A 98 3.24 6.83 -2.29
C ALA A 98 3.06 5.54 -1.46
N GLN A 99 2.53 4.47 -2.06
CA GLN A 99 2.42 3.17 -1.38
C GLN A 99 3.78 2.52 -1.09
N TRP A 100 4.81 2.79 -1.89
CA TRP A 100 6.13 2.17 -1.73
C TRP A 100 6.82 2.61 -0.44
N GLU A 101 6.60 3.87 -0.03
CA GLU A 101 7.13 4.42 1.22
C GLU A 101 6.62 3.66 2.45
N ARG A 102 5.43 3.05 2.36
CA ARG A 102 4.82 2.30 3.48
C ARG A 102 5.30 0.85 3.59
N MET A 103 6.17 0.39 2.68
CA MET A 103 6.66 -0.98 2.72
C MET A 103 7.68 -1.22 3.83
N PHE A 104 8.45 -0.20 4.20
CA PHE A 104 9.44 -0.25 5.28
C PHE A 104 9.06 0.68 6.42
N ASN A 105 9.56 0.37 7.62
CA ASN A 105 9.42 1.21 8.82
C ASN A 105 7.97 1.61 9.17
N THR A 106 6.98 0.82 8.72
CA THR A 106 5.56 1.07 8.96
C THR A 106 5.00 -0.09 9.77
N SER A 107 4.27 0.21 10.85
CA SER A 107 3.60 -0.79 11.67
C SER A 107 2.24 -0.27 12.12
N ARG A 108 1.26 -1.16 12.22
CA ARG A 108 -0.05 -0.85 12.77
C ARG A 108 -0.03 -1.01 14.29
N ILE A 109 -0.46 0.01 15.01
CA ILE A 109 -0.60 -0.01 16.47
C ILE A 109 -2.06 -0.33 16.82
N PRO A 110 -2.33 -1.32 17.70
CA PRO A 110 -3.68 -1.57 18.19
C PRO A 110 -4.17 -0.44 19.09
N GLY A 111 -5.47 -0.13 19.04
CA GLY A 111 -6.13 0.88 19.86
C GLY A 111 -7.51 0.48 20.32
#